data_AF-A0A2M7ZDB6-F1
#
_entry.id   AF-A0A2M7ZDB6-F1
#
_cell.length_a   1.000
_cell.length_b   1.000
_cell.length_c   1.000
_cell.angle_alpha   90.00
_cell.angle_beta   90.00
_cell.angle_gamma   90.00
#
_symmetry.space_group_name_H-M   'P 1'
#
loop_
_entity.id
_entity.type
_entity.pdbx_description
1 polymer ?
#
loop_
_entity_poly.entity_id
_entity_poly.type
_entity_poly.pdbx_seq_one_letter_code
_entity_poly.pdbx_strand_id
1 'polypeptide(L)'
;MIELKIANSTALFILTERMKVELESRKRKNIFSEETTFENMSYDQLIKLIEYSLFDIVCMLPAEVLTDKNNLPQIITKAVNSLSGIFHKEELSSYSIIQAHNLIRPLEQLYSKYLENNLYLLN
;
A
#
# COMPACT_ATOMS: atom_id res chain seq x y z
N MET A 1 14.20 15.37 -5.66
CA MET A 1 12.83 14.82 -5.63
C MET A 1 12.74 13.86 -6.80
N ILE A 2 12.59 12.58 -6.53
CA ILE A 2 12.43 11.57 -7.60
C ILE A 2 10.96 11.55 -8.00
N GLU A 3 10.68 11.61 -9.29
CA GLU A 3 9.33 11.41 -9.81
C GLU A 3 9.20 9.96 -10.32
N LEU A 4 8.45 9.15 -9.60
CA LEU A 4 8.12 7.80 -10.03
C LEU A 4 7.13 7.91 -11.19
N LYS A 5 7.56 7.45 -12.38
CA LYS A 5 6.76 7.44 -13.60
C LYS A 5 5.84 6.22 -13.66
N ILE A 6 5.03 6.03 -12.61
CA ILE A 6 4.08 4.93 -12.51
C ILE A 6 2.70 5.45 -12.93
N ALA A 7 2.15 4.89 -14.00
CA ALA A 7 0.79 5.20 -14.41
C ALA A 7 -0.21 4.74 -13.35
N ASN A 8 -1.29 5.51 -13.13
CA ASN A 8 -2.30 5.16 -12.14
C ASN A 8 -2.93 3.78 -12.40
N SER A 9 -3.16 3.43 -13.67
CA SER A 9 -3.66 2.11 -14.07
C SER A 9 -2.71 0.98 -13.68
N THR A 10 -1.39 1.20 -13.78
CA THR A 10 -0.37 0.23 -13.35
C THR A 10 -0.37 0.07 -11.83
N ALA A 11 -0.41 1.17 -11.08
CA ALA A 11 -0.48 1.12 -9.62
C ALA A 11 -1.75 0.40 -9.14
N LEU A 12 -2.89 0.72 -9.77
CA LEU A 12 -4.17 0.08 -9.50
C LEU A 12 -4.15 -1.42 -9.78
N PHE A 13 -3.61 -1.82 -10.93
CA PHE A 13 -3.47 -3.22 -11.31
C PHE A 13 -2.63 -3.99 -10.27
N ILE A 14 -1.43 -3.50 -9.95
CA ILE A 14 -0.53 -4.13 -8.97
C ILE A 14 -1.22 -4.27 -7.61
N LEU A 15 -1.90 -3.20 -7.15
CA LEU A 15 -2.64 -3.21 -5.90
C LEU A 15 -3.75 -4.27 -5.91
N THR A 16 -4.57 -4.32 -6.96
CA THR A 16 -5.67 -5.30 -7.06
C THR A 16 -5.17 -6.75 -7.08
N GLU A 17 -4.06 -7.03 -7.78
CA GLU A 17 -3.47 -8.37 -7.79
C GLU A 17 -2.93 -8.76 -6.42
N ARG A 18 -2.25 -7.83 -5.72
CA ARG A 18 -1.78 -8.09 -4.36
C ARG A 18 -2.95 -8.32 -3.40
N MET A 19 -4.02 -7.53 -3.51
CA MET A 19 -5.24 -7.70 -2.70
C MET A 19 -5.88 -9.07 -2.89
N LYS A 20 -5.93 -9.60 -4.12
CA LYS A 20 -6.42 -10.97 -4.39
C LYS A 20 -5.58 -12.01 -3.66
N VAL A 21 -4.26 -11.91 -3.77
CA VAL A 21 -3.35 -12.85 -3.09
C VAL A 21 -3.51 -12.77 -1.57
N GLU A 22 -3.66 -11.57 -1.00
CA GLU A 22 -3.83 -11.38 0.43
C GLU A 22 -5.19 -11.89 0.93
N LEU A 23 -6.28 -11.69 0.18
CA LEU A 23 -7.60 -12.24 0.52
C LEU A 23 -7.55 -13.77 0.57
N GLU A 24 -7.01 -14.40 -0.47
CA GLU A 24 -6.87 -15.86 -0.53
C GLU A 24 -5.96 -16.40 0.59
N SER A 25 -4.90 -15.66 0.94
CA SER A 25 -4.05 -15.98 2.09
C SER A 25 -4.82 -15.95 3.42
N ARG A 26 -5.71 -14.96 3.60
CA ARG A 26 -6.53 -14.83 4.81
C ARG A 26 -7.65 -15.85 4.90
N LYS A 27 -8.25 -16.24 3.77
CA LYS A 27 -9.21 -17.37 3.70
C LYS A 27 -8.56 -18.67 4.15
N ARG A 28 -7.37 -19.00 3.61
CA ARG A 28 -6.61 -20.19 4.05
C ARG A 28 -6.24 -20.20 5.53
N LYS A 29 -6.21 -19.04 6.19
CA LYS A 29 -5.96 -18.88 7.63
C LYS A 29 -7.25 -18.82 8.46
N ASN A 30 -8.42 -19.04 7.85
CA ASN A 30 -9.74 -18.92 8.46
C ASN A 30 -10.03 -17.54 9.08
N ILE A 31 -9.38 -16.48 8.58
CA ILE A 31 -9.63 -15.08 9.01
C ILE A 31 -10.88 -14.53 8.30
N PHE A 32 -11.08 -14.92 7.04
CA PHE A 32 -12.27 -14.65 6.25
C PHE A 32 -12.91 -15.98 5.84
N SER A 33 -14.22 -15.98 5.59
CA SER A 33 -14.90 -17.15 5.03
C SER A 33 -14.57 -17.32 3.55
N GLU A 34 -14.75 -18.54 3.03
CA GLU A 34 -14.49 -18.85 1.61
C GLU A 34 -15.35 -18.01 0.66
N GLU A 35 -16.56 -17.64 1.09
CA GLU A 35 -17.53 -16.84 0.34
C GLU A 35 -17.25 -15.33 0.43
N THR A 36 -16.27 -14.90 1.21
CA THR A 36 -15.91 -13.48 1.31
C THR A 36 -15.35 -13.00 -0.04
N THR A 37 -15.89 -11.91 -0.55
CA THR A 37 -15.46 -11.22 -1.78
C THR A 37 -15.21 -9.74 -1.46
N PHE A 38 -14.57 -8.99 -2.36
CA PHE A 38 -14.30 -7.57 -2.10
C PHE A 38 -15.58 -6.74 -1.97
N GLU A 39 -16.62 -7.12 -2.71
CA GLU A 39 -17.91 -6.43 -2.76
C GLU A 39 -18.71 -6.61 -1.47
N ASN A 40 -18.63 -7.81 -0.87
CA ASN A 40 -19.37 -8.14 0.35
C ASN A 40 -18.64 -7.79 1.66
N MET A 41 -17.37 -7.39 1.59
CA MET A 41 -16.64 -6.87 2.75
C MET A 41 -17.21 -5.55 3.27
N SER A 42 -17.12 -5.37 4.58
CA SER A 42 -17.30 -4.04 5.17
C SER A 42 -16.14 -3.12 4.77
N TYR A 43 -16.38 -1.81 4.82
CA TYR A 43 -15.32 -0.82 4.57
C TYR A 43 -14.08 -1.07 5.44
N ASP A 44 -14.27 -1.33 6.74
CA ASP A 44 -13.18 -1.57 7.68
C ASP A 44 -12.33 -2.81 7.34
N GLN A 45 -12.97 -3.85 6.80
CA GLN A 45 -12.25 -5.06 6.35
C GLN A 45 -11.48 -4.78 5.08
N LEU A 46 -12.14 -4.12 4.11
CA LEU A 46 -11.56 -3.82 2.81
C LEU A 46 -10.37 -2.87 2.92
N ILE A 47 -10.49 -1.81 3.71
CA ILE A 47 -9.41 -0.83 3.87
C ILE A 47 -8.19 -1.46 4.55
N LYS A 48 -8.39 -2.33 5.55
CA LYS A 48 -7.28 -3.08 6.16
C LYS A 48 -6.60 -3.98 5.14
N LEU A 49 -7.36 -4.70 4.32
CA LEU A 49 -6.81 -5.55 3.26
C LEU A 49 -5.99 -4.74 2.24
N ILE A 50 -6.50 -3.56 1.85
CA ILE A 50 -5.79 -2.61 0.99
C ILE A 50 -4.48 -2.17 1.64
N GLU A 51 -4.50 -1.76 2.92
CA GLU A 51 -3.31 -1.30 3.64
C GLU A 51 -2.27 -2.41 3.81
N TYR A 52 -2.67 -3.65 4.09
CA TYR A 52 -1.74 -4.79 4.10
C TYR A 52 -1.11 -5.03 2.74
N SER A 53 -1.91 -4.96 1.67
CA SER A 53 -1.43 -5.16 0.31
C SER A 53 -0.46 -4.07 -0.11
N LEU A 54 -0.79 -2.81 0.21
CA LEU A 54 0.09 -1.67 -0.04
C LEU A 54 1.38 -1.78 0.77
N PHE A 55 1.31 -2.16 2.04
CA PHE A 55 2.49 -2.34 2.88
C PHE A 55 3.45 -3.36 2.27
N ASP A 56 2.94 -4.51 1.80
CA ASP A 56 3.77 -5.51 1.12
C ASP A 56 4.42 -4.97 -0.15
N ILE A 57 3.65 -4.24 -0.99
CA ILE A 57 4.17 -3.63 -2.22
C ILE A 57 5.28 -2.63 -1.89
N VAL A 58 5.05 -1.76 -0.91
CA VAL A 58 5.99 -0.71 -0.50
C VAL A 58 7.26 -1.33 0.10
N CYS A 59 7.13 -2.41 0.89
CA CYS A 59 8.27 -3.16 1.41
C CYS A 59 9.17 -3.75 0.32
N MET A 60 8.63 -4.03 -0.87
CA MET A 60 9.38 -4.57 -2.00
C MET A 60 10.04 -3.49 -2.88
N LEU A 61 9.81 -2.22 -2.59
CA LEU A 61 10.42 -1.13 -3.35
C LEU A 61 11.92 -1.00 -3.02
N PRO A 62 12.73 -0.49 -3.96
CA PRO A 62 14.13 -0.16 -3.69
C PRO A 62 14.22 0.83 -2.52
N ALA A 63 15.25 0.68 -1.68
CA ALA A 63 15.47 1.55 -0.52
C ALA A 63 15.48 3.04 -0.88
N GLU A 64 16.04 3.40 -2.04
CA GLU A 64 16.07 4.76 -2.59
C GLU A 64 14.67 5.36 -2.75
N VAL A 65 13.67 4.55 -3.11
CA VAL A 65 12.27 4.96 -3.23
C VAL A 65 11.64 5.20 -1.84
N LEU A 66 12.20 4.61 -0.79
CA LEU A 66 11.71 4.75 0.58
C LEU A 66 12.46 5.83 1.37
N THR A 67 13.65 6.23 0.92
CA THR A 67 14.46 7.24 1.62
C THR A 67 14.39 8.62 0.96
N ASP A 68 14.20 8.66 -0.36
CA ASP A 68 14.20 9.92 -1.09
C ASP A 68 12.81 10.52 -1.19
N LYS A 69 12.71 11.85 -1.09
CA LYS A 69 11.44 12.57 -1.32
C LYS A 69 10.93 12.29 -2.75
N ASN A 70 9.75 11.70 -2.85
CA ASN A 70 9.11 11.34 -4.12
C ASN A 70 7.57 11.45 -4.08
N ASN A 71 6.91 11.02 -5.16
CA ASN A 71 5.46 11.10 -5.36
C ASN A 71 4.69 9.79 -5.03
N LEU A 72 5.30 8.83 -4.33
CA LEU A 72 4.68 7.55 -3.96
C LEU A 72 3.39 7.73 -3.14
N PRO A 73 3.31 8.62 -2.12
CA PRO A 73 2.07 8.85 -1.40
C PRO A 73 0.91 9.29 -2.31
N GLN A 74 1.19 10.11 -3.32
CA GLN A 74 0.20 10.56 -4.31
C GLN A 74 -0.25 9.41 -5.21
N ILE A 75 0.67 8.54 -5.63
CA ILE A 75 0.37 7.35 -6.42
C ILE A 75 -0.55 6.41 -5.63
N ILE A 76 -0.20 6.12 -4.38
CA ILE A 76 -1.01 5.29 -3.48
C ILE A 76 -2.40 5.89 -3.31
N THR A 77 -2.49 7.18 -2.99
CA THR A 77 -3.76 7.88 -2.80
C THR A 77 -4.66 7.75 -4.02
N LYS A 78 -4.13 8.01 -5.22
CA LYS A 78 -4.90 7.90 -6.47
C LYS A 78 -5.34 6.47 -6.76
N ALA A 79 -4.46 5.48 -6.53
CA ALA A 79 -4.79 4.08 -6.73
C ALA A 79 -5.91 3.63 -5.79
N VAL A 80 -5.83 3.94 -4.49
CA VAL A 80 -6.88 3.59 -3.52
C VAL A 80 -8.20 4.28 -3.85
N ASN A 81 -8.17 5.57 -4.18
CA ASN A 81 -9.39 6.30 -4.56
C ASN A 81 -10.05 5.68 -5.80
N SER A 82 -9.24 5.15 -6.74
CA SER A 82 -9.76 4.48 -7.95
C SER A 82 -10.47 3.15 -7.63
N LEU A 83 -10.18 2.50 -6.50
CA LEU A 83 -10.86 1.28 -6.07
C LEU A 83 -12.33 1.53 -5.68
N SER A 84 -12.71 2.77 -5.33
CA SER A 84 -14.09 3.12 -5.01
C SER A 84 -15.06 2.74 -6.13
N GLY A 85 -14.68 3.01 -7.38
CA GLY A 85 -15.46 2.66 -8.56
C GLY A 85 -15.43 1.17 -8.93
N ILE A 86 -14.39 0.43 -8.49
CA ILE A 86 -14.23 -1.00 -8.78
C ILE A 86 -15.05 -1.85 -7.80
N PHE A 87 -14.98 -1.54 -6.50
CA PHE A 87 -15.66 -2.31 -5.46
C PHE A 87 -16.99 -1.70 -5.02
N HIS A 88 -17.40 -0.59 -5.64
CA HIS A 88 -18.61 0.16 -5.30
C HIS A 88 -18.69 0.56 -3.82
N LYS A 89 -17.54 1.02 -3.27
CA LYS A 89 -17.42 1.54 -1.90
C LYS A 89 -16.96 3.00 -1.94
N GLU A 90 -17.91 3.92 -1.82
CA GLU A 90 -17.65 5.36 -1.95
C GLU A 90 -16.67 5.88 -0.89
N GLU A 91 -16.64 5.27 0.28
CA GLU A 91 -15.75 5.63 1.38
C GLU A 91 -14.27 5.59 0.97
N LEU A 92 -13.89 4.70 0.04
CA LEU A 92 -12.52 4.60 -0.49
C LEU A 92 -12.09 5.86 -1.26
N SER A 93 -13.03 6.64 -1.80
CA SER A 93 -12.72 7.90 -2.49
C SER A 93 -12.19 8.98 -1.54
N SER A 94 -12.41 8.80 -0.23
CA SER A 94 -11.96 9.71 0.82
C SER A 94 -10.56 9.37 1.37
N TYR A 95 -9.89 8.33 0.83
CA TYR A 95 -8.55 7.98 1.28
C TYR A 95 -7.59 9.14 1.02
N SER A 96 -6.98 9.62 2.10
CA SER A 96 -6.20 10.84 2.10
C SER A 96 -4.71 10.57 1.88
N ILE A 97 -4.01 11.58 1.37
CA ILE A 97 -2.55 11.54 1.27
C ILE A 97 -1.88 11.39 2.64
N ILE A 98 -2.51 11.87 3.71
CA ILE A 98 -2.01 11.71 5.08
C ILE A 98 -2.02 10.23 5.48
N GLN A 99 -3.06 9.47 5.10
CA GLN A 99 -3.12 8.03 5.32
C GLN A 99 -2.03 7.31 4.54
N ALA A 100 -1.82 7.66 3.27
CA ALA A 100 -0.72 7.11 2.48
C ALA A 100 0.66 7.38 3.13
N HIS A 101 0.89 8.60 3.62
CA HIS A 101 2.11 8.92 4.37
C HIS A 101 2.23 8.11 5.67
N ASN A 102 1.15 7.97 6.43
CA ASN A 102 1.16 7.20 7.68
C ASN A 102 1.48 5.72 7.43
N LEU A 103 1.03 5.15 6.31
CA LEU A 103 1.33 3.78 5.91
C LEU A 103 2.83 3.57 5.62
N ILE A 104 3.46 4.53 4.93
CA ILE A 104 4.85 4.41 4.47
C ILE A 104 5.86 4.79 5.57
N ARG A 105 5.48 5.69 6.48
CA ARG A 105 6.35 6.26 7.53
C ARG A 105 7.16 5.24 8.34
N PRO A 106 6.60 4.09 8.79
CA PRO A 106 7.38 3.10 9.52
C PRO A 106 8.58 2.57 8.72
N LEU A 107 8.43 2.43 7.40
CA LEU A 107 9.49 1.97 6.51
C LEU A 107 10.53 3.08 6.29
N GLU A 108 10.09 4.32 6.03
CA GLU A 108 10.99 5.49 5.96
C GLU A 108 11.88 5.59 7.20
N GLN A 109 11.28 5.44 8.39
CA GLN A 109 12.00 5.47 9.67
C GLN A 109 12.97 4.29 9.84
N LEU A 110 12.57 3.09 9.40
CA LEU A 110 13.43 1.90 9.44
C LEU A 110 14.67 2.07 8.55
N TYR A 111 14.48 2.48 7.30
CA TYR A 111 15.59 2.65 6.36
C TYR A 111 16.49 3.83 6.73
N SER A 112 15.93 4.93 7.24
CA SER A 112 16.73 6.07 7.73
C SER A 112 17.67 5.65 8.85
N LYS A 113 17.16 4.90 9.85
CA LYS A 113 17.98 4.37 10.94
C LYS A 113 19.06 3.39 10.45
N TYR A 114 18.74 2.57 9.46
CA TYR A 114 19.72 1.64 8.87
C TYR A 114 20.86 2.39 8.17
N LEU A 115 20.54 3.45 7.41
CA LEU A 115 21.55 4.27 6.75
C LEU A 115 22.43 5.02 7.75
N GLU A 116 21.84 5.61 8.79
CA GLU A 116 22.58 6.26 9.88
C GLU A 116 23.55 5.28 10.57
N ASN A 117 23.11 4.07 10.89
CA ASN A 117 23.95 3.07 11.56
C ASN A 117 25.08 2.51 10.68
N ASN A 118 24.88 2.36 9.38
CA ASN A 118 25.94 1.88 8.48
C ASN A 118 27.02 2.92 8.18
N LEU A 119 26.69 4.22 8.25
CA LEU A 119 27.68 5.30 8.17
C LEU A 119 28.71 5.22 9.31
N TYR A 120 28.38 4.64 10.46
CA TYR A 120 29.33 4.42 11.57
C TYR A 120 30.23 3.18 11.39
N LEU A 121 29.89 2.26 10.47
CA LEU A 121 30.71 1.07 10.21
C LEU A 121 31.72 1.27 9.06
N LEU A 122 31.58 2.38 8.32
CA LEU A 122 32.44 2.75 7.18
C LEU A 122 33.44 3.88 7.51
N ASN A 123 33.44 4.37 8.76
CA ASN A 123 34.43 5.31 9.31
C ASN A 123 35.21 4.65 10.44
#